data_AF-A0A7C7YZX3-F1
#
_entry.id   AF-A0A7C7YZX3-F1
#
_cell.length_a   1.000
_cell.length_b   1.000
_cell.length_c   1.000
_cell.angle_alpha   90.00
_cell.angle_beta   90.00
_cell.angle_gamma   90.00
#
_symmetry.space_group_name_H-M   'P 1'
#
loop_
_entity.id
_entity.type
_entity.pdbx_description
1 polymer ?
#
loop_
_entity_poly.entity_id
_entity_poly.type
_entity_poly.pdbx_seq_one_letter_code
_entity_poly.pdbx_strand_id
1 'polypeptide(L)'
;PLVRLHEKLGIDGDFTDPADAVLLVLQHVDSKHCLMVDEIIDQRPVVIKNMEDNFVQVPGMTGASIMGDGKVSFILDIAAIAA
;
A
#
# COMPACT_ATOMS: atom_id res chain seq x y z
N PRO A 1 -1.44 7.10 14.36
CA PRO A 1 0.06 7.14 14.37
C PRO A 1 0.58 7.26 12.93
N LEU A 2 1.83 7.69 12.74
CA LEU A 2 2.47 7.71 11.42
C LEU A 2 3.11 6.34 11.12
N VAL A 3 2.76 5.76 9.98
CA VAL A 3 3.26 4.49 9.46
C VAL A 3 4.09 4.80 8.22
N ARG A 4 5.38 4.44 8.25
CA ARG A 4 6.26 4.54 7.08
C ARG A 4 6.10 3.27 6.24
N LEU A 5 5.49 3.41 5.07
CA LEU A 5 5.16 2.24 4.25
C LEU A 5 6.42 1.48 3.81
N HIS A 6 7.47 2.20 3.41
CA HIS A 6 8.74 1.59 2.97
C HIS A 6 9.38 0.74 4.07
N GLU A 7 9.39 1.22 5.33
CA GLU A 7 9.90 0.46 6.48
C GLU A 7 9.07 -0.81 6.74
N LYS A 8 7.74 -0.71 6.68
CA LYS A 8 6.82 -1.85 6.89
C LYS A 8 6.98 -2.93 5.80
N LEU A 9 7.29 -2.51 4.57
CA LEU A 9 7.50 -3.42 3.44
C LEU A 9 8.96 -3.87 3.28
N GLY A 10 9.90 -3.28 4.01
CA GLY A 10 11.33 -3.60 3.90
C GLY A 10 11.92 -3.23 2.54
N ILE A 11 11.45 -2.13 1.94
CA ILE A 11 11.91 -1.61 0.64
C ILE A 11 12.55 -0.23 0.82
N ASP A 12 13.33 0.18 -0.16
CA ASP A 12 13.83 1.54 -0.24
C ASP A 12 12.66 2.49 -0.59
N GLY A 13 12.61 3.65 0.07
CA GLY A 13 11.71 4.75 -0.26
C GLY A 13 12.51 5.96 -0.72
N ASP A 14 11.89 6.82 -1.53
CA ASP A 14 12.55 8.03 -2.04
C ASP A 14 12.69 9.10 -0.94
N PHE A 15 11.82 9.06 0.07
CA PHE A 15 11.79 10.01 1.17
C PHE A 15 11.84 9.32 2.54
N THR A 16 12.67 9.86 3.44
CA THR A 16 12.75 9.42 4.85
C THR A 16 12.16 10.43 5.83
N ASP A 17 12.19 11.72 5.48
CA ASP A 17 11.56 12.79 6.27
C ASP A 17 10.07 12.90 5.88
N PRO A 18 9.13 12.78 6.83
CA PRO A 18 7.71 13.00 6.57
C PRO A 18 7.36 14.38 5.98
N ALA A 19 8.23 15.38 6.14
CA ALA A 19 8.03 16.72 5.58
C ALA A 19 8.19 16.77 4.05
N ASP A 20 8.95 15.83 3.47
CA ASP A 20 9.23 15.76 2.04
C ASP A 20 8.33 14.75 1.29
N ALA A 21 7.55 13.96 2.03
CA ALA A 21 6.73 12.86 1.51
C ALA A 21 5.23 13.20 1.46
N VAL A 22 4.46 12.34 0.80
CA VAL A 22 2.99 12.40 0.82
C VAL A 22 2.45 11.65 2.03
N LEU A 23 1.60 12.31 2.81
CA LEU A 23 0.95 11.76 3.99
C LEU A 23 -0.54 11.49 3.74
N LEU A 24 -0.92 10.22 3.74
CA LEU A 24 -2.31 9.77 3.61
C LEU A 24 -2.94 9.58 4.98
N VAL A 25 -3.96 10.38 5.31
CA VAL A 25 -4.75 10.19 6.54
C VAL A 25 -5.86 9.19 6.28
N LEU A 26 -5.79 8.04 6.95
CA LEU A 26 -6.70 6.91 6.79
C LEU A 26 -7.54 6.74 8.06
N GLN A 27 -8.84 6.59 7.89
CA GLN A 27 -9.78 6.24 8.96
C GLN A 27 -10.21 4.79 8.76
N HIS A 28 -9.91 3.93 9.73
CA HIS A 28 -10.41 2.55 9.77
C HIS A 28 -11.16 2.32 11.07
N VAL A 29 -12.49 2.16 10.96
CA VAL A 29 -13.42 2.08 12.11
C VAL A 29 -13.17 3.27 13.05
N ASP A 30 -12.67 3.04 14.27
CA ASP A 30 -12.39 4.09 15.27
C ASP A 30 -10.92 4.52 15.34
N SER A 31 -10.09 4.01 14.43
CA SER A 31 -8.65 4.25 14.42
C SER A 31 -8.22 5.17 13.28
N LYS A 32 -7.43 6.20 13.61
CA LYS A 32 -6.79 7.11 12.64
C LYS A 32 -5.32 6.76 12.47
N HIS A 33 -4.95 6.51 11.23
CA HIS A 33 -3.57 6.23 10.82
C HIS A 33 -3.14 7.24 9.77
N CYS A 34 -1.86 7.55 9.75
CA CYS A 34 -1.24 8.35 8.71
C CYS A 34 -0.24 7.45 8.01
N LEU A 35 -0.36 7.26 6.71
CA LEU A 35 0.55 6.44 5.91
C LEU A 35 1.44 7.36 5.08
N MET A 36 2.75 7.23 5.25
CA MET A 36 3.75 7.94 4.45
C MET A 36 4.07 7.15 3.19
N VAL A 37 3.91 7.81 2.04
CA VAL A 37 4.19 7.27 0.70
C VAL A 37 4.96 8.30 -0.11
N ASP A 38 5.64 7.86 -1.16
CA ASP A 38 6.45 8.77 -1.99
C ASP A 38 5.56 9.65 -2.88
N GLU A 39 4.56 9.05 -3.55
CA GLU A 39 3.65 9.78 -4.44
C GLU A 39 2.29 9.10 -4.61
N ILE A 40 1.32 9.84 -5.18
CA ILE A 40 0.02 9.32 -5.62
C ILE A 40 -0.02 9.42 -7.15
N ILE A 41 0.11 8.27 -7.82
CA ILE A 41 0.13 8.22 -9.29
C ILE A 41 -1.25 8.54 -9.88
N ASP A 42 -2.30 7.83 -9.45
CA ASP A 42 -3.67 8.02 -9.98
C ASP A 42 -4.73 7.28 -9.15
N GLN A 43 -6.01 7.67 -9.30
CA GLN A 43 -7.18 6.99 -8.73
C GLN A 43 -7.98 6.31 -9.86
N ARG A 44 -7.50 5.20 -10.40
CA ARG A 44 -8.17 4.48 -11.50
C ARG A 44 -8.88 3.21 -11.02
N PRO A 45 -10.02 2.82 -11.63
CA PRO A 45 -10.60 1.50 -11.43
C PRO A 45 -9.59 0.42 -11.88
N VAL A 46 -9.24 -0.49 -10.98
CA VAL A 46 -8.38 -1.64 -11.27
C VAL A 46 -9.20 -2.93 -11.27
N VAL A 47 -8.89 -3.84 -12.20
CA VAL A 47 -9.49 -5.18 -12.22
C VAL A 47 -8.68 -6.06 -11.28
N ILE A 48 -9.25 -6.36 -10.11
CA ILE A 48 -8.62 -7.24 -9.13
C ILE A 48 -8.52 -8.63 -9.72
N LYS A 49 -7.31 -9.19 -9.76
CA LYS A 49 -7.09 -10.61 -10.03
C LYS A 49 -6.94 -11.28 -8.68
N ASN A 50 -7.85 -12.21 -8.37
CA ASN A 50 -7.73 -13.00 -7.16
C ASN A 50 -6.43 -13.80 -7.24
N MET A 51 -5.64 -13.70 -6.18
CA MET A 51 -4.47 -14.55 -5.96
C MET A 51 -5.00 -15.95 -5.57
N GLU A 52 -5.44 -16.73 -6.56
CA GLU A 52 -5.92 -18.12 -6.37
C GLU A 52 -4.76 -19.09 -6.04
N ASP A 53 -5.09 -20.33 -5.63
CA ASP A 53 -4.32 -21.44 -5.01
C ASP A 53 -2.80 -21.59 -5.28
N ASN A 54 -2.24 -20.95 -6.31
CA ASN A 54 -0.81 -20.97 -6.65
C ASN A 54 -0.01 -19.76 -6.12
N PHE A 55 -0.64 -18.82 -5.41
CA PHE A 55 0.03 -17.64 -4.88
C PHE A 55 0.26 -17.72 -3.36
N VAL A 56 1.49 -17.41 -2.94
CA VAL A 56 1.83 -17.28 -1.53
C VAL A 56 1.12 -16.05 -0.96
N GLN A 57 0.38 -16.23 0.12
CA GLN A 57 -0.20 -15.14 0.89
C GLN A 57 0.92 -14.33 1.54
N VAL A 58 1.11 -13.09 1.10
CA VAL A 58 2.08 -12.16 1.67
C VAL A 58 1.37 -11.31 2.73
N PRO A 59 1.86 -11.27 3.98
CA PRO A 59 1.27 -10.43 5.02
C PRO A 59 1.13 -8.97 4.58
N GLY A 60 -0.03 -8.37 4.80
CA GLY A 60 -0.32 -6.99 4.41
C GLY A 60 -0.80 -6.81 2.96
N MET A 61 -0.93 -7.89 2.19
CA MET A 61 -1.45 -7.86 0.81
C MET A 61 -2.82 -8.57 0.73
N THR A 62 -3.81 -7.93 0.12
CA THR A 62 -5.13 -8.55 -0.17
C THR A 62 -5.24 -9.08 -1.59
N GLY A 63 -4.38 -8.63 -2.50
CA GLY A 63 -4.42 -9.05 -3.90
C GLY A 63 -3.35 -8.38 -4.76
N ALA A 64 -3.42 -8.65 -6.07
CA ALA A 64 -2.61 -7.97 -7.07
C ALA A 64 -3.43 -7.73 -8.35
N SER A 65 -3.01 -6.74 -9.14
CA SER A 65 -3.58 -6.40 -10.44
C SER A 65 -2.45 -6.22 -11.45
N ILE A 66 -2.71 -6.58 -12.70
CA ILE A 66 -1.82 -6.27 -13.82
C ILE A 66 -2.33 -4.97 -14.44
N MET A 67 -1.45 -3.97 -14.49
CA MET A 67 -1.71 -2.66 -15.08
C MET A 67 -1.67 -2.74 -16.60
N GLY A 68 -2.24 -1.74 -17.30
CA GLY A 68 -2.27 -1.69 -18.77
C GLY A 68 -0.89 -1.62 -19.43
N ASP A 69 0.16 -1.28 -18.67
CA ASP A 69 1.56 -1.27 -19.08
C ASP A 69 2.29 -2.60 -18.79
N GLY A 70 1.58 -3.60 -18.27
CA GLY A 70 2.12 -4.92 -17.93
C GLY A 70 2.78 -5.01 -16.55
N LYS A 71 2.86 -3.92 -15.79
CA LYS A 71 3.38 -3.95 -14.41
C LYS A 71 2.38 -4.58 -13.45
N VAL A 72 2.91 -5.16 -12.37
CA VAL A 72 2.11 -5.70 -11.27
C VAL A 72 1.95 -4.63 -10.20
N SER A 73 0.70 -4.39 -9.78
CA SER A 73 0.35 -3.54 -8.65
C SER A 73 -0.23 -4.41 -7.54
N PHE A 74 0.19 -4.19 -6.30
CA PHE A 74 -0.36 -4.88 -5.13
C PHE A 74 -1.50 -4.09 -4.52
N ILE A 75 -2.48 -4.81 -3.97
CA ILE A 75 -3.57 -4.24 -3.17
C ILE A 75 -3.22 -4.50 -1.71
N LEU A 76 -3.10 -3.43 -0.93
CA LEU A 76 -2.67 -3.49 0.46
C LEU A 76 -3.87 -3.66 1.41
N ASP A 77 -3.70 -4.50 2.43
CA ASP A 77 -4.56 -4.46 3.62
C ASP A 77 -4.05 -3.36 4.55
N ILE A 78 -4.70 -2.20 4.49
CA ILE A 78 -4.33 -1.06 5.34
C ILE A 78 -4.47 -1.38 6.83
N ALA A 79 -5.45 -2.17 7.25
CA ALA A 79 -5.62 -2.50 8.66
C ALA A 79 -4.47 -3.37 9.16
N ALA A 80 -4.03 -4.34 8.35
CA ALA A 80 -2.88 -5.18 8.68
C ALA A 80 -1.55 -4.41 8.62
N ILE A 81 -1.38 -3.50 7.66
CA ILE A 81 -0.17 -2.66 7.52
C ILE A 81 -0.06 -1.63 8.65
N ALA A 82 -1.20 -1.08 9.09
CA ALA A 82 -1.25 -0.02 10.09
C ALA A 82 -1.27 -0.53 11.54
N ALA A 83 -1.50 -1.82 11.76
CA ALA A 83 -1.34 -2.49 13.06
C ALA A 83 0.12 -2.51 13.54
#